data_AF-A0A4U5NWP6-F1
#
_entry.id   AF-A0A4U5NWP6-F1
#
_cell.length_a   1.000
_cell.length_b   1.000
_cell.length_c   1.000
_cell.angle_alpha   90.00
_cell.angle_beta   90.00
_cell.angle_gamma   90.00
#
_symmetry.space_group_name_H-M   'P 1'
#
loop_
_entity.id
_entity.type
_entity.pdbx_description
1 polymer ?
#
loop_
_entity_poly.entity_id
_entity_poly.type
_entity_poly.pdbx_seq_one_letter_code
_entity_poly.pdbx_strand_id
1 'polypeptide(L)'
;MSQRILRYEIAKESHRTLIHEFMLEYFRILEPITASLSTTIDEIRDFFDDLVSNGLTGKFSILAFEDNRLVGVCLNCVKELTNEAPDAQAFKLKPDYKSDILNGEYQYDNANRIATLVAEIEKNLSALMPNATKIFKIDVICVNPCYSRQGIAKQMVEQSVKIARELGCHYAASCTTAVASQLLFEKPFGEVSSKRATTRCS
;
A
#
# COMPACT_ATOMS: atom_id res chain seq x y z
N MET A 1 -17.94 -27.77 -0.64
CA MET A 1 -17.38 -26.65 -1.44
C MET A 1 -15.97 -27.07 -1.83
N SER A 2 -15.63 -27.06 -3.12
CA SER A 2 -14.27 -27.40 -3.56
C SER A 2 -13.28 -26.37 -3.02
N GLN A 3 -12.19 -26.83 -2.43
CA GLN A 3 -11.13 -25.97 -1.88
C GLN A 3 -10.35 -25.39 -3.06
N ARG A 4 -10.46 -24.07 -3.28
CA ARG A 4 -9.70 -23.38 -4.34
C ARG A 4 -8.21 -23.51 -4.06
N ILE A 5 -7.45 -23.97 -5.05
CA ILE A 5 -5.99 -24.10 -4.93
C ILE A 5 -5.38 -22.77 -5.34
N LEU A 6 -4.83 -22.05 -4.36
CA LEU A 6 -4.19 -20.77 -4.59
C LEU A 6 -2.68 -20.92 -4.59
N ARG A 7 -2.03 -20.28 -5.57
CA ARG A 7 -0.58 -20.19 -5.70
C ARG A 7 -0.15 -18.77 -5.36
N TYR A 8 0.82 -18.64 -4.46
CA TYR A 8 1.42 -17.36 -4.10
C TYR A 8 2.81 -17.27 -4.73
N GLU A 9 3.14 -16.11 -5.27
CA GLU A 9 4.46 -15.87 -5.84
C GLU A 9 4.94 -14.44 -5.61
N ILE A 10 6.26 -14.26 -5.65
CA ILE A 10 6.89 -12.95 -5.67
C ILE A 10 6.67 -12.31 -7.04
N ALA A 11 6.22 -11.06 -7.05
CA ALA A 11 6.02 -10.27 -8.26
C ALA A 11 7.36 -10.06 -9.00
N LYS A 12 7.29 -10.09 -10.33
CA LYS A 12 8.43 -9.92 -11.23
C LYS A 12 8.08 -8.85 -12.25
N GLU A 13 9.09 -8.31 -12.93
CA GLU A 13 8.90 -7.33 -14.00
C GLU A 13 7.97 -7.86 -15.11
N SER A 14 8.04 -9.16 -15.41
CA SER A 14 7.13 -9.82 -16.35
C SER A 14 5.65 -9.76 -15.96
N HIS A 15 5.33 -9.40 -14.71
CA HIS A 15 3.95 -9.25 -14.22
C HIS A 15 3.46 -7.80 -14.23
N ARG A 16 4.30 -6.82 -14.60
CA ARG A 16 3.98 -5.39 -14.49
C ARG A 16 2.63 -5.03 -15.10
N THR A 17 2.41 -5.37 -16.37
CA THR A 17 1.15 -5.10 -17.08
C THR A 17 -0.04 -5.75 -16.39
N LEU A 18 0.10 -7.03 -15.99
CA LEU A 18 -0.97 -7.77 -15.32
C LEU A 18 -1.36 -7.15 -13.97
N ILE A 19 -0.38 -6.69 -13.18
CA ILE A 19 -0.62 -6.03 -11.89
C ILE A 19 -1.29 -4.68 -12.11
N HIS A 20 -0.81 -3.90 -13.08
CA HIS A 20 -1.35 -2.57 -13.39
C HIS A 20 -2.80 -2.65 -13.84
N GLU A 21 -3.13 -3.58 -14.74
CA GLU A 21 -4.51 -3.86 -15.16
C GLU A 21 -5.39 -4.28 -13.98
N PHE A 22 -4.89 -5.17 -13.11
CA PHE A 22 -5.60 -5.59 -11.90
C PHE A 22 -5.86 -4.42 -10.94
N MET A 23 -4.90 -3.50 -10.79
CA MET A 23 -5.09 -2.29 -9.99
C MET A 23 -6.16 -1.37 -10.57
N LEU A 24 -6.16 -1.15 -11.88
CA LEU A 24 -7.17 -0.32 -12.56
C LEU A 24 -8.57 -0.92 -12.51
N GLU A 25 -8.67 -2.26 -12.63
CA GLU A 25 -9.94 -2.99 -12.62
C GLU A 25 -10.55 -3.08 -11.22
N TYR A 26 -9.76 -3.49 -10.22
CA TYR A 26 -10.27 -3.78 -8.89
C TYR A 26 -9.88 -2.73 -7.85
N PHE A 27 -8.60 -2.37 -7.75
CA PHE A 27 -8.15 -1.50 -6.66
C PHE A 27 -8.72 -0.08 -6.78
N ARG A 28 -8.72 0.52 -7.96
CA ARG A 28 -9.28 1.88 -8.23
C ARG A 28 -10.70 2.07 -7.70
N ILE A 29 -11.55 1.06 -7.80
CA ILE A 29 -12.97 1.17 -7.43
C ILE A 29 -13.24 0.76 -5.98
N LEU A 30 -12.31 0.02 -5.36
CA LEU A 30 -12.45 -0.48 -3.99
C LEU A 30 -11.68 0.39 -2.98
N GLU A 31 -10.64 1.08 -3.42
CA GLU A 31 -9.82 1.95 -2.59
C GLU A 31 -10.59 3.25 -2.28
N PRO A 32 -10.81 3.59 -1.00
CA PRO A 32 -11.67 4.71 -0.62
C PRO A 32 -11.28 6.08 -1.17
N ILE A 33 -9.99 6.42 -1.26
CA ILE A 33 -9.56 7.76 -1.71
C ILE A 33 -9.92 7.95 -3.18
N THR A 34 -9.49 7.03 -4.04
CA THR A 34 -9.79 7.02 -5.48
C THR A 34 -11.28 6.97 -5.75
N ALA A 35 -12.03 6.14 -5.02
CA ALA A 35 -13.49 6.09 -5.11
C ALA A 35 -14.15 7.43 -4.71
N SER A 36 -13.68 8.08 -3.64
CA SER A 36 -14.24 9.37 -3.19
C SER A 36 -14.04 10.51 -4.17
N LEU A 37 -12.96 10.45 -4.95
CA LEU A 37 -12.66 11.42 -6.01
C LEU A 37 -13.31 11.06 -7.35
N SER A 38 -14.01 9.92 -7.42
CA SER A 38 -14.62 9.39 -8.66
C SER A 38 -13.61 9.32 -9.81
N THR A 39 -12.37 8.91 -9.52
CA THR A 39 -11.29 8.94 -10.52
C THR A 39 -11.58 8.03 -11.70
N THR A 40 -11.33 8.53 -12.90
CA THR A 40 -11.35 7.75 -14.13
C THR A 40 -10.08 6.90 -14.26
N ILE A 41 -10.09 5.95 -15.19
CA ILE A 41 -8.90 5.15 -15.51
C ILE A 41 -7.77 6.06 -16.01
N ASP A 42 -8.05 7.00 -16.90
CA ASP A 42 -7.04 7.86 -17.50
C ASP A 42 -6.38 8.78 -16.46
N GLU A 43 -7.15 9.28 -15.50
CA GLU A 43 -6.61 10.16 -14.45
C GLU A 43 -5.61 9.48 -13.53
N ILE A 44 -5.80 8.19 -13.24
CA ILE A 44 -5.02 7.46 -12.23
C ILE A 44 -3.99 6.51 -12.83
N ARG A 45 -3.98 6.34 -14.15
CA ARG A 45 -3.16 5.34 -14.86
C ARG A 45 -1.69 5.47 -14.49
N ASP A 46 -1.13 6.67 -14.60
CA ASP A 46 0.30 6.92 -14.40
C ASP A 46 0.67 6.82 -12.92
N PHE A 47 -0.18 7.32 -12.02
CA PHE A 47 0.01 7.15 -10.58
C PHE A 47 0.06 5.67 -10.17
N PHE A 48 -0.83 4.84 -10.71
CA PHE A 48 -0.79 3.40 -10.46
C PHE A 48 0.42 2.73 -11.10
N ASP A 49 0.91 3.24 -12.23
CA ASP A 49 2.11 2.75 -12.88
C ASP A 49 3.37 2.95 -11.99
N ASP A 50 3.45 4.10 -11.33
CA ASP A 50 4.51 4.40 -10.35
C ASP A 50 4.41 3.50 -9.12
N LEU A 51 3.21 3.30 -8.58
CA LEU A 51 2.95 2.35 -7.48
C LEU A 51 3.41 0.93 -7.83
N VAL A 52 3.09 0.45 -9.04
CA VAL A 52 3.54 -0.87 -9.52
C VAL A 52 5.06 -0.91 -9.65
N SER A 53 5.66 0.13 -10.24
CA SER A 53 7.12 0.21 -10.43
C SER A 53 7.87 0.18 -9.10
N ASN A 54 7.36 0.92 -8.10
CA ASN A 54 7.89 0.91 -6.73
C ASN A 54 7.75 -0.47 -6.08
N GLY A 55 6.60 -1.13 -6.24
CA GLY A 55 6.35 -2.47 -5.72
C GLY A 55 7.22 -3.57 -6.37
N LEU A 56 7.67 -3.36 -7.62
CA LEU A 56 8.51 -4.32 -8.35
C LEU A 56 10.00 -4.16 -8.06
N THR A 57 10.46 -2.94 -7.77
CA THR A 57 11.88 -2.62 -7.55
C THR A 57 12.53 -3.50 -6.48
N GLY A 58 11.84 -3.71 -5.36
CA GLY A 58 12.35 -4.51 -4.24
C GLY A 58 12.23 -6.03 -4.42
N LYS A 59 11.41 -6.52 -5.35
CA LYS A 59 11.05 -7.96 -5.47
C LYS A 59 10.48 -8.55 -4.16
N PHE A 60 9.66 -7.78 -3.45
CA PHE A 60 9.02 -8.20 -2.18
C PHE A 60 7.50 -8.24 -2.28
N SER A 61 6.93 -7.76 -3.38
CA SER A 61 5.49 -7.77 -3.63
C SER A 61 5.01 -9.20 -3.87
N ILE A 62 3.80 -9.50 -3.39
CA ILE A 62 3.23 -10.85 -3.41
C ILE A 62 1.97 -10.85 -4.26
N LEU A 63 1.86 -11.84 -5.13
CA LEU A 63 0.72 -12.08 -5.99
C LEU A 63 0.04 -13.38 -5.58
N ALA A 64 -1.29 -13.41 -5.68
CA ALA A 64 -2.10 -14.60 -5.48
C ALA A 64 -2.77 -14.99 -6.79
N PHE A 65 -2.62 -16.25 -7.19
CA PHE A 65 -3.19 -16.82 -8.41
C PHE A 65 -4.13 -17.98 -8.10
N GLU A 66 -5.22 -18.07 -8.86
CA GLU A 66 -5.95 -19.31 -9.07
C GLU A 66 -5.65 -19.75 -10.51
N ASP A 67 -4.99 -20.90 -10.66
CA ASP A 67 -4.39 -21.33 -11.93
C ASP A 67 -3.48 -20.24 -12.53
N ASN A 68 -3.90 -19.65 -13.65
CA ASN A 68 -3.20 -18.56 -14.35
C ASN A 68 -3.87 -17.19 -14.16
N ARG A 69 -4.92 -17.10 -13.34
CA ARG A 69 -5.66 -15.87 -13.10
C ARG A 69 -5.11 -15.17 -11.84
N LEU A 70 -4.72 -13.91 -11.98
CA LEU A 70 -4.39 -13.06 -10.84
C LEU A 70 -5.67 -12.74 -10.05
N VAL A 71 -5.67 -13.06 -8.76
CA VAL A 71 -6.83 -12.87 -7.86
C VAL A 71 -6.50 -11.96 -6.68
N GLY A 72 -5.23 -11.65 -6.44
CA GLY A 72 -4.83 -10.71 -5.40
C GLY A 72 -3.43 -10.16 -5.61
N VAL A 73 -3.23 -8.92 -5.15
CA VAL A 73 -1.98 -8.17 -5.22
C VAL A 73 -1.69 -7.59 -3.83
N CYS A 74 -0.46 -7.74 -3.39
CA CYS A 74 0.10 -7.10 -2.20
C CYS A 74 1.41 -6.40 -2.60
N LEU A 75 1.35 -5.09 -2.88
CA LEU A 75 2.55 -4.32 -3.28
C LEU A 75 3.29 -3.84 -2.04
N ASN A 76 4.58 -4.18 -2.01
CA ASN A 76 5.46 -3.91 -0.88
C ASN A 76 6.73 -3.19 -1.35
N CYS A 77 7.24 -2.28 -0.53
CA CYS A 77 8.54 -1.66 -0.74
C CYS A 77 9.32 -1.57 0.58
N VAL A 78 10.63 -1.34 0.48
CA VAL A 78 11.49 -1.10 1.63
C VAL A 78 11.91 0.37 1.61
N LYS A 79 11.73 1.04 2.74
CA LYS A 79 12.19 2.40 2.97
C LYS A 79 13.32 2.37 4.00
N GLU A 80 14.52 2.69 3.56
CA GLU A 80 15.62 3.01 4.46
C GLU A 80 15.41 4.43 4.99
N LEU A 81 15.51 4.62 6.31
CA LEU A 81 15.42 5.91 6.95
C LEU A 81 16.83 6.39 7.28
N THR A 82 17.12 7.65 6.94
CA THR A 82 18.34 8.31 7.39
C THR A 82 18.24 8.60 8.89
N ASN A 83 19.36 8.53 9.59
CA ASN A 83 19.46 8.85 11.04
C ASN A 83 19.30 10.35 11.34
N GLU A 84 18.72 11.13 10.42
CA GLU A 84 18.38 12.51 10.69
C GLU A 84 17.33 12.50 11.80
N ALA A 85 17.65 13.17 12.91
CA ALA A 85 16.74 13.26 14.03
C ALA A 85 15.37 13.72 13.48
N PRO A 86 14.28 12.99 13.74
CA PRO A 86 12.97 13.43 13.29
C PRO A 86 12.79 14.85 13.83
N ASP A 87 12.56 15.81 12.93
CA ASP A 87 12.22 17.15 13.36
C ASP A 87 11.02 16.98 14.29
N ALA A 88 11.21 17.32 15.57
CA ALA A 88 10.23 17.08 16.63
C ALA A 88 8.98 17.96 16.46
N GLN A 89 8.75 18.49 15.27
CA GLN A 89 7.52 19.15 14.90
C GLN A 89 6.38 18.13 14.96
N ALA A 90 5.43 18.43 15.82
CA ALA A 90 4.14 17.77 15.84
C ALA A 90 3.55 17.75 14.42
N PHE A 91 2.98 16.61 14.03
CA PHE A 91 2.27 16.48 12.77
C PHE A 91 1.28 17.63 12.60
N LYS A 92 1.58 18.51 11.64
CA LYS A 92 0.76 19.68 11.35
C LYS A 92 0.44 19.70 9.87
N LEU A 93 -0.80 19.35 9.56
CA LEU A 93 -1.33 19.54 8.23
C LEU A 93 -1.26 21.03 7.85
N LYS A 94 -0.87 21.29 6.61
CA LYS A 94 -1.01 22.61 6.01
C LYS A 94 -2.51 22.96 5.92
N PRO A 95 -2.87 24.24 6.05
CA PRO A 95 -4.26 24.67 5.88
C PRO A 95 -4.74 24.53 4.44
N ASP A 96 -3.84 24.57 3.46
CA ASP A 96 -4.15 24.45 2.04
C ASP A 96 -3.01 23.72 1.29
N TYR A 97 -3.38 22.84 0.37
CA TYR A 97 -2.49 22.06 -0.50
C TYR A 97 -2.67 22.39 -1.99
N LYS A 98 -3.46 23.41 -2.35
CA LYS A 98 -3.77 23.77 -3.74
C LYS A 98 -2.52 23.92 -4.62
N SER A 99 -1.48 24.59 -4.11
CA SER A 99 -0.23 24.77 -4.85
C SER A 99 0.54 23.46 -5.02
N ASP A 100 0.53 22.58 -4.02
CA ASP A 100 1.18 21.27 -4.12
C ASP A 100 0.47 20.39 -5.18
N ILE A 101 -0.86 20.49 -5.26
CA ILE A 101 -1.68 19.74 -6.23
C ILE A 101 -1.49 20.26 -7.66
N LEU A 102 -1.55 21.58 -7.88
CA LEU A 102 -1.47 22.18 -9.22
C LEU A 102 -0.08 22.04 -9.85
N ASN A 103 0.97 21.92 -9.03
CA ASN A 103 2.35 21.74 -9.49
C ASN A 103 2.83 20.29 -9.32
N GLY A 104 1.92 19.34 -9.09
CA GLY A 104 2.26 17.93 -8.95
C GLY A 104 2.74 17.32 -10.27
N GLU A 105 3.34 16.13 -10.17
CA GLU A 105 4.01 15.45 -11.28
C GLU A 105 3.03 14.82 -12.28
N TYR A 106 1.78 14.59 -11.87
CA TYR A 106 0.77 13.97 -12.73
C TYR A 106 0.02 14.99 -13.55
N GLN A 107 -0.41 14.58 -14.74
CA GLN A 107 -1.22 15.40 -15.64
C GLN A 107 -2.56 15.84 -15.02
N TYR A 108 -3.14 15.02 -14.13
CA TYR A 108 -4.48 15.22 -13.60
C TYR A 108 -4.46 15.58 -12.11
N ASP A 109 -5.22 16.62 -11.75
CA ASP A 109 -5.38 17.10 -10.37
C ASP A 109 -5.76 15.99 -9.39
N ASN A 110 -6.60 15.03 -9.81
CA ASN A 110 -7.02 13.93 -8.96
C ASN A 110 -5.86 13.00 -8.55
N ALA A 111 -4.96 12.67 -9.48
CA ALA A 111 -3.75 11.93 -9.14
C ALA A 111 -2.84 12.75 -8.21
N ASN A 112 -2.68 14.05 -8.50
CA ASN A 112 -1.87 14.94 -7.65
C ASN A 112 -2.46 15.10 -6.23
N ARG A 113 -3.79 15.11 -6.07
CA ARG A 113 -4.47 15.10 -4.75
C ARG A 113 -4.10 13.86 -3.95
N ILE A 114 -4.15 12.69 -4.57
CA ILE A 114 -3.83 11.41 -3.93
C ILE A 114 -2.34 11.37 -3.57
N ALA A 115 -1.47 11.70 -4.52
CA ALA A 115 -0.02 11.73 -4.29
C ALA A 115 0.36 12.69 -3.16
N THR A 116 -0.23 13.89 -3.14
CA THR A 116 -0.01 14.88 -2.07
C THR A 116 -0.44 14.34 -0.71
N LEU A 117 -1.63 13.71 -0.62
CA LEU A 117 -2.13 13.13 0.62
C LEU A 117 -1.23 12.00 1.11
N VAL A 118 -0.82 11.08 0.24
CA VAL A 118 0.07 9.96 0.59
C VAL A 118 1.42 10.49 1.06
N ALA A 119 2.02 11.43 0.34
CA ALA A 119 3.29 12.05 0.72
C ALA A 119 3.21 12.70 2.11
N GLU A 120 2.10 13.39 2.41
CA GLU A 120 1.91 14.04 3.71
C GLU A 120 1.77 13.03 4.86
N ILE A 121 1.04 11.94 4.64
CA ILE A 121 0.94 10.84 5.61
C ILE A 121 2.32 10.22 5.84
N GLU A 122 3.09 10.02 4.78
CA GLU A 122 4.39 9.38 4.84
C GLU A 122 5.49 10.20 5.52
N LYS A 123 5.40 11.53 5.52
CA LYS A 123 6.36 12.41 6.22
C LYS A 123 6.49 12.07 7.71
N ASN A 124 5.46 11.50 8.31
CA ASN A 124 5.40 11.24 9.76
C ASN A 124 5.74 9.80 10.13
N LEU A 125 6.10 8.96 9.16
CA LEU A 125 6.49 7.58 9.45
C LEU A 125 7.70 7.53 10.39
N SER A 126 8.68 8.42 10.22
CA SER A 126 9.85 8.51 11.11
C SER A 126 9.47 8.90 12.54
N ALA A 127 8.55 9.85 12.71
CA ALA A 127 8.05 10.25 14.03
C ALA A 127 7.28 9.13 14.76
N LEU A 128 6.54 8.30 14.00
CA LEU A 128 5.85 7.12 14.56
C LEU A 128 6.81 5.97 14.89
N MET A 129 8.00 5.97 14.29
CA MET A 129 8.98 4.89 14.40
C MET A 129 10.40 5.48 14.62
N PRO A 130 10.64 6.18 15.75
CA PRO A 130 11.82 7.03 15.95
C PRO A 130 13.16 6.27 15.96
N ASN A 131 13.13 4.96 16.16
CA ASN A 131 14.33 4.10 16.18
C ASN A 131 14.45 3.22 14.93
N ALA A 132 13.60 3.42 13.92
CA ALA A 132 13.64 2.62 12.71
C ALA A 132 14.67 3.19 11.73
N THR A 133 15.62 2.37 11.30
CA THR A 133 16.49 2.71 10.16
C THR A 133 16.00 2.06 8.87
N LYS A 134 15.07 1.10 8.97
CA LYS A 134 14.57 0.30 7.86
C LYS A 134 13.14 -0.16 8.11
N ILE A 135 12.24 0.20 7.22
CA ILE A 135 10.80 -0.09 7.31
C ILE A 135 10.35 -0.83 6.06
N PHE A 136 9.54 -1.86 6.27
CA PHE A 136 8.83 -2.56 5.21
C PHE A 136 7.43 -1.96 5.03
N LYS A 137 7.13 -1.37 3.88
CA LYS A 137 5.83 -0.77 3.60
C LYS A 137 4.96 -1.75 2.83
N ILE A 138 3.71 -1.89 3.24
CA ILE A 138 2.64 -2.55 2.49
C ILE A 138 1.75 -1.44 1.94
N ASP A 139 2.01 -1.04 0.69
CA ASP A 139 1.41 0.13 0.06
C ASP A 139 0.04 -0.19 -0.55
N VAL A 140 -0.10 -1.39 -1.12
CA VAL A 140 -1.36 -1.85 -1.71
C VAL A 140 -1.67 -3.24 -1.20
N ILE A 141 -2.91 -3.47 -0.78
CA ILE A 141 -3.48 -4.79 -0.64
C ILE A 141 -4.85 -4.83 -1.28
N CYS A 142 -4.99 -5.67 -2.31
CA CYS A 142 -6.22 -5.81 -3.08
C CYS A 142 -6.48 -7.27 -3.40
N VAL A 143 -7.73 -7.70 -3.24
CA VAL A 143 -8.19 -9.04 -3.61
C VAL A 143 -9.43 -8.86 -4.47
N ASN A 144 -9.52 -9.63 -5.54
CA ASN A 144 -10.69 -9.66 -6.40
C ASN A 144 -11.95 -9.94 -5.53
N PRO A 145 -13.04 -9.14 -5.64
CA PRO A 145 -14.24 -9.32 -4.83
C PRO A 145 -14.83 -10.74 -4.84
N CYS A 146 -14.73 -11.46 -5.97
CA CYS A 146 -15.18 -12.86 -6.11
C CYS A 146 -14.36 -13.87 -5.29
N TYR A 147 -13.25 -13.42 -4.70
CA TYR A 147 -12.34 -14.19 -3.85
C TYR A 147 -12.24 -13.61 -2.43
N SER A 148 -13.08 -12.62 -2.10
CA SER A 148 -13.10 -11.98 -0.80
C SER A 148 -13.50 -12.95 0.31
N ARG A 149 -13.04 -12.66 1.54
CA ARG A 149 -13.31 -13.44 2.76
C ARG A 149 -12.79 -14.88 2.75
N GLN A 150 -11.85 -15.21 1.86
CA GLN A 150 -11.18 -16.52 1.80
C GLN A 150 -9.79 -16.51 2.46
N GLY A 151 -9.42 -15.44 3.17
CA GLY A 151 -8.13 -15.34 3.85
C GLY A 151 -6.93 -14.98 2.96
N ILE A 152 -7.14 -14.71 1.67
CA ILE A 152 -6.06 -14.39 0.70
C ILE A 152 -5.22 -13.19 1.15
N ALA A 153 -5.87 -12.07 1.49
CA ALA A 153 -5.19 -10.88 1.98
C ALA A 153 -4.35 -11.18 3.24
N LYS A 154 -4.90 -11.97 4.18
CA LYS A 154 -4.19 -12.41 5.38
C LYS A 154 -2.94 -13.21 5.03
N GLN A 155 -3.04 -14.16 4.11
CA GLN A 155 -1.91 -15.00 3.69
C GLN A 155 -0.82 -14.18 2.99
N MET A 156 -1.19 -13.20 2.15
CA MET A 156 -0.21 -12.29 1.54
C MET A 156 0.49 -11.44 2.62
N VAL A 157 -0.23 -10.86 3.58
CA VAL A 157 0.39 -10.08 4.67
C VAL A 157 1.30 -10.95 5.54
N GLU A 158 0.89 -12.18 5.88
CA GLU A 158 1.73 -13.12 6.64
C GLU A 158 3.06 -13.39 5.94
N GLN A 159 3.05 -13.55 4.62
CA GLN A 159 4.27 -13.72 3.84
C GLN A 159 5.09 -12.42 3.76
N SER A 160 4.45 -11.27 3.54
CA SER A 160 5.10 -9.96 3.54
C SER A 160 5.82 -9.67 4.86
N VAL A 161 5.21 -10.00 6.00
CA VAL A 161 5.81 -9.83 7.33
C VAL A 161 7.02 -10.77 7.54
N LYS A 162 6.99 -11.99 6.97
CA LYS A 162 8.16 -12.89 6.99
C LYS A 162 9.31 -12.29 6.18
N ILE A 163 9.04 -11.80 4.97
CA ILE A 163 10.04 -11.14 4.13
C ILE A 163 10.62 -9.92 4.85
N ALA A 164 9.78 -9.08 5.47
CA ALA A 164 10.24 -7.92 6.24
C ALA A 164 11.26 -8.29 7.32
N ARG A 165 11.04 -9.39 8.04
CA ARG A 165 11.96 -9.92 9.06
C ARG A 165 13.25 -10.43 8.45
N GLU A 166 13.17 -11.20 7.37
CA GLU A 166 14.35 -11.71 6.65
C GLU A 166 15.24 -10.58 6.12
N LEU A 167 14.64 -9.44 5.76
CA LEU A 167 15.35 -8.23 5.34
C LEU A 167 15.89 -7.38 6.49
N GLY A 168 15.67 -7.78 7.75
CA GLY A 168 16.08 -7.03 8.93
C GLY A 168 15.33 -5.71 9.12
N CYS A 169 14.08 -5.61 8.64
CA CYS A 169 13.27 -4.42 8.86
C CYS A 169 12.83 -4.34 10.32
N HIS A 170 12.88 -3.14 10.91
CA HIS A 170 12.47 -2.90 12.29
C HIS A 170 10.95 -2.94 12.45
N TYR A 171 10.25 -2.44 11.43
CA TYR A 171 8.80 -2.32 11.40
C TYR A 171 8.25 -2.71 10.03
N ALA A 172 7.01 -3.21 10.03
CA ALA A 172 6.16 -3.22 8.85
C ALA A 172 5.06 -2.17 9.04
N ALA A 173 4.83 -1.33 8.04
CA ALA A 173 3.88 -0.22 8.09
C ALA A 173 2.94 -0.25 6.88
N SER A 174 1.71 0.23 7.05
CA SER A 174 0.74 0.39 5.97
C SER A 174 -0.16 1.58 6.25
N CYS A 175 -0.46 2.37 5.22
CA CYS A 175 -1.52 3.37 5.27
C CYS A 175 -2.84 2.68 4.90
N THR A 176 -3.74 2.50 5.87
CA THR A 176 -4.96 1.71 5.68
C THR A 176 -6.18 2.63 5.53
N THR A 177 -6.58 2.86 4.29
CA THR A 177 -7.72 3.72 3.95
C THR A 177 -9.06 2.97 4.05
N ALA A 178 -9.08 1.71 3.62
CA ALA A 178 -10.25 0.84 3.69
C ALA A 178 -10.45 0.23 5.09
N VAL A 179 -11.71 0.19 5.56
CA VAL A 179 -12.10 -0.49 6.81
C VAL A 179 -11.68 -1.95 6.81
N ALA A 180 -11.80 -2.64 5.66
CA ALA A 180 -11.37 -4.02 5.54
C ALA A 180 -9.87 -4.21 5.83
N SER A 181 -9.03 -3.30 5.31
CA SER A 181 -7.59 -3.31 5.58
C SER A 181 -7.30 -2.93 7.04
N GLN A 182 -7.99 -1.94 7.58
CA GLN A 182 -7.86 -1.55 8.99
C GLN A 182 -8.14 -2.74 9.94
N LEU A 183 -9.22 -3.50 9.70
CA LEU A 183 -9.57 -4.70 10.46
C LEU A 183 -8.58 -5.86 10.24
N LEU A 184 -7.99 -5.96 9.05
CA LEU A 184 -6.97 -6.96 8.75
C LEU A 184 -5.73 -6.75 9.63
N PHE A 185 -5.28 -5.49 9.79
CA PHE A 185 -4.09 -5.14 10.56
C PHE A 185 -4.32 -4.96 12.07
N GLU A 186 -5.57 -4.97 12.55
CA GLU A 186 -5.86 -5.04 13.99
C GLU A 186 -5.44 -6.38 14.61
N LYS A 187 -5.37 -7.44 13.79
CA LYS A 187 -5.00 -8.77 14.26
C LYS A 187 -3.47 -8.94 14.23
N PRO A 188 -2.90 -9.66 15.20
CA PRO A 188 -1.48 -9.98 15.17
C PRO A 188 -1.15 -10.91 14.00
N PHE A 189 0.03 -10.70 13.42
CA PHE A 189 0.61 -11.56 12.40
C PHE A 189 1.80 -12.32 13.01
N GLY A 190 1.52 -13.52 13.53
CA GLY A 190 2.47 -14.24 14.38
C GLY A 190 2.72 -13.48 15.69
N GLU A 191 3.99 -13.32 16.06
CA GLU A 191 4.40 -12.56 17.26
C GLU A 191 4.46 -11.03 17.05
N VAL A 192 4.09 -10.51 15.87
CA VAL A 192 4.07 -9.06 15.63
C VAL A 192 2.85 -8.43 16.28
N SER A 193 3.10 -7.49 17.21
CA SER A 193 2.06 -6.59 17.73
C SER A 193 1.78 -5.44 16.75
N SER A 194 0.51 -5.06 16.59
CA SER A 194 0.12 -3.93 15.77
C SER A 194 -0.14 -2.68 16.61
N LYS A 195 0.23 -1.52 16.08
CA LYS A 195 -0.11 -0.20 16.64
C LYS A 195 -0.81 0.62 15.57
N ARG A 196 -1.89 1.29 15.94
CA ARG A 196 -2.65 2.17 15.05
C ARG A 196 -2.41 3.63 15.45
N ALA A 197 -2.06 4.46 14.47
CA ALA A 197 -2.18 5.90 14.58
C ALA A 197 -3.42 6.35 13.76
N THR A 198 -4.33 7.10 14.38
CA THR A 198 -5.49 7.66 13.68
C THR A 198 -5.45 9.18 13.75
N THR A 199 -5.56 9.82 12.60
CA THR A 199 -5.89 11.24 12.50
C THR A 199 -7.41 11.35 12.34
N ARG A 200 -8.10 11.88 13.34
CA ARG A 200 -9.51 12.28 13.18
C ARG A 200 -9.51 13.67 12.54
N CYS A 201 -10.13 13.81 11.38
CA CYS A 201 -10.55 15.13 10.92
C CYS A 201 -11.68 15.59 11.84
N SER A 202 -11.44 16.69 12.56
CA SER A 202 -12.42 17.42 13.36
C SER A 202 -13.41 18.17 12.49
#